data_AF-A0A9E3H5H1-F1
#
_entry.id   AF-A0A9E3H5H1-F1
#
_cell.length_a   1.000
_cell.length_b   1.000
_cell.length_c   1.000
_cell.angle_alpha   90.00
_cell.angle_beta   90.00
_cell.angle_gamma   90.00
#
_symmetry.space_group_name_H-M   'P 1'
#
loop_
_entity.id
_entity.type
_entity.pdbx_description
1 polymer ?
#
loop_
_entity_poly.entity_id
_entity_poly.type
_entity_poly.pdbx_seq_one_letter_code
_entity_poly.pdbx_strand_id
1 'polypeptide(L)' 'MKRHWEVDELIEHWTLLPNEITMLANKTGANRLGFAVLLKFFQYETKFPSSHSDIPSTVVDYIAKQVGADIA' A
#
# COMPACT_ATOMS: atom_id res chain seq x y z
N MET A 1 -1.91 -0.74 -13.50
CA MET A 1 -1.08 -1.47 -12.52
C MET A 1 -0.65 -2.85 -12.98
N LYS A 2 0.66 -3.11 -12.89
CA LYS A 2 1.29 -4.42 -13.09
C LYS A 2 0.70 -5.45 -12.12
N ARG A 3 0.48 -6.69 -12.55
CA ARG A 3 -0.16 -7.75 -11.74
C ARG A 3 0.81 -8.59 -10.92
N HIS A 4 2.02 -8.79 -11.41
CA HIS A 4 3.07 -9.56 -10.75
C HIS A 4 4.21 -8.61 -10.38
N TRP A 5 4.67 -8.68 -9.14
CA TRP A 5 5.70 -7.78 -8.60
C TRP A 5 6.83 -8.62 -8.03
N GLU A 6 8.06 -8.33 -8.45
CA GLU A 6 9.25 -8.91 -7.83
C GLU A 6 9.54 -8.20 -6.51
N VAL A 7 10.30 -8.86 -5.63
CA VAL A 7 10.61 -8.33 -4.30
C VAL A 7 11.33 -6.97 -4.37
N ASP A 8 12.26 -6.82 -5.31
CA ASP A 8 13.02 -5.56 -5.46
C ASP A 8 12.11 -4.41 -5.92
N GLU A 9 11.15 -4.69 -6.81
CA GLU A 9 10.16 -3.69 -7.25
C GLU A 9 9.18 -3.33 -6.12
N LEU A 10 8.84 -4.30 -5.25
CA LEU A 10 8.07 -4.05 -4.03
C LEU A 10 8.80 -3.09 -3.10
N ILE A 11 10.10 -3.34 -2.89
CA ILE A 11 10.95 -2.48 -2.07
C ILE A 11 11.00 -1.06 -2.66
N GLU A 12 11.23 -0.94 -3.97
CA GLU A 12 11.40 0.34 -4.64
C GLU A 12 10.12 1.19 -4.62
N HIS A 13 8.98 0.59 -4.97
CA HIS A 13 7.76 1.36 -5.22
C HIS A 13 6.73 1.32 -4.08
N TRP A 14 6.79 0.31 -3.21
CA TRP A 14 5.74 0.02 -2.24
C TRP A 14 6.21 0.06 -0.78
N THR A 15 7.48 0.40 -0.54
CA THR A 15 7.96 0.74 0.80
C THR A 15 7.42 2.10 1.23
N LEU A 16 6.89 2.17 2.45
CA LEU A 16 6.46 3.38 3.11
C LEU A 16 7.67 4.14 3.64
N LEU A 17 7.82 5.38 3.19
CA LEU A 17 8.87 6.28 3.68
C LEU A 17 8.47 6.87 5.05
N PRO A 18 9.44 7.36 5.85
CA PRO A 18 9.15 7.90 7.18
C PRO A 18 8.07 8.99 7.21
N ASN A 19 8.08 9.89 6.22
CA ASN A 19 7.06 10.93 6.05
C ASN A 19 5.69 10.38 5.66
N GLU A 20 5.62 9.25 4.97
CA GLU A 20 4.35 8.58 4.64
C GLU A 20 3.79 7.90 5.88
N ILE A 21 4.65 7.28 6.70
CA ILE A 21 4.27 6.67 7.98
C ILE A 21 3.69 7.71 8.94
N THR A 22 4.25 8.93 9.00
CA THR A 22 3.68 10.00 9.84
C THR A 22 2.29 10.43 9.39
N MET A 23 1.98 10.37 8.09
CA MET A 23 0.62 10.62 7.58
C MET A 23 -0.39 9.56 8.04
N LEU A 24 0.07 8.35 8.41
CA LEU A 24 -0.77 7.27 8.93
C LEU A 24 -1.09 7.40 10.42
N ALA A 25 -0.42 8.29 11.15
CA ALA A 25 -0.47 8.33 12.62
C ALA A 25 -1.88 8.57 13.18
N ASN A 26 -2.75 9.26 12.44
CA ASN A 26 -4.13 9.53 12.82
C ASN A 26 -5.13 8.43 12.36
N LYS A 27 -4.65 7.35 11.74
CA LYS A 27 -5.47 6.22 11.26
C LYS A 27 -5.25 4.97 12.11
N THR A 28 -6.30 4.17 12.30
CA THR A 28 -6.28 2.91 13.07
C THR A 28 -6.84 1.75 12.25
N GLY A 29 -6.38 0.53 12.55
CA GLY A 29 -6.90 -0.72 11.97
C GLY A 29 -7.02 -0.71 10.44
N ALA A 30 -8.16 -1.16 9.92
CA ALA A 30 -8.44 -1.24 8.49
C ALA A 30 -8.30 0.10 7.75
N ASN A 31 -8.63 1.22 8.41
CA ASN A 31 -8.49 2.56 7.81
C ASN A 31 -7.02 2.94 7.58
N ARG A 32 -6.10 2.40 8.38
CA ARG A 32 -4.66 2.63 8.21
C ARG A 32 -4.14 1.93 6.95
N LEU A 33 -4.47 0.65 6.79
CA LEU A 33 -4.06 -0.13 5.62
C LEU A 33 -4.65 0.44 4.33
N GLY A 34 -5.96 0.72 4.31
CA GLY A 34 -6.63 1.29 3.14
C GLY A 34 -6.02 2.62 2.71
N PHE A 35 -5.71 3.51 3.66
CA PHE A 35 -5.05 4.78 3.36
C PHE A 35 -3.63 4.56 2.80
N ALA A 36 -2.82 3.68 3.39
CA ALA A 36 -1.46 3.41 2.94
C ALA A 36 -1.43 2.86 1.51
N VAL A 37 -2.34 1.93 1.20
CA VAL A 37 -2.49 1.36 -0.15
C VAL A 37 -2.88 2.44 -1.16
N LEU A 38 -3.88 3.27 -0.83
CA LEU A 38 -4.33 4.35 -1.73
C LEU A 38 -3.23 5.41 -1.95
N LEU A 39 -2.45 5.73 -0.91
CA LEU A 39 -1.33 6.66 -1.01
C LEU A 39 -0.27 6.16 -2.00
N LYS A 40 0.24 4.93 -1.81
CA LYS A 40 1.26 4.36 -2.71
C LYS A 40 0.72 4.18 -4.12
N PHE A 41 -0.53 3.75 -4.26
CA PHE A 41 -1.18 3.60 -5.56
C PHE A 41 -1.24 4.94 -6.30
N PHE A 42 -1.63 6.03 -5.63
CA PHE A 42 -1.67 7.35 -6.23
C PHE A 42 -0.28 7.84 -6.65
N GLN A 43 0.75 7.59 -5.85
CA GLN A 43 2.12 7.95 -6.21
C GLN A 43 2.62 7.19 -7.44
N TYR A 44 2.28 5.91 -7.59
CA TYR A 44 2.73 5.08 -8.70
C TYR A 44 1.90 5.27 -9.98
N GLU A 45 0.57 5.30 -9.88
CA GLU A 45 -0.35 5.36 -11.05
C GLU A 45 -0.86 6.79 -11.34
N THR A 46 -0.61 7.78 -10.48
CA THR A 46 -1.13 9.17 -10.57
C THR A 46 -2.66 9.29 -10.59
N LYS A 47 -3.36 8.25 -10.11
CA LYS A 47 -4.83 8.16 -10.01
C LYS A 47 -5.21 7.23 -8.85
N PHE A 48 -6.49 7.15 -8.51
CA PHE A 48 -7.01 6.17 -7.56
C PHE A 48 -7.56 4.92 -8.26
N PRO A 49 -7.56 3.75 -7.59
CA PRO A 49 -8.18 2.54 -8.13
C PRO A 49 -9.70 2.73 -8.22
N SER A 50 -10.32 2.18 -9.25
CA SER A 50 -11.78 2.19 -9.42
C SER A 50 -12.43 1.02 -8.68
N SER A 51 -11.68 -0.04 -8.43
CA SER A 51 -12.11 -1.24 -7.71
C SER A 51 -10.97 -1.84 -6.89
N HIS A 52 -11.30 -2.64 -5.86
CA HIS A 52 -10.30 -3.38 -5.10
C HIS A 52 -9.47 -4.33 -5.97
N SER A 53 -10.08 -4.90 -7.02
CA SER A 53 -9.40 -5.77 -7.99
C SER A 53 -8.38 -5.06 -8.88
N ASP A 54 -8.26 -3.72 -8.83
CA ASP A 54 -7.21 -3.00 -9.55
C ASP A 54 -5.85 -3.12 -8.85
N ILE A 55 -5.86 -3.48 -7.57
CA ILE A 55 -4.68 -3.59 -6.72
C ILE A 55 -4.33 -5.07 -6.55
N PRO A 56 -3.15 -5.52 -7.00
CA PRO A 56 -2.67 -6.88 -6.75
C PRO A 56 -2.59 -7.17 -5.26
N SER A 57 -3.02 -8.37 -4.86
CA SER A 57 -2.96 -8.81 -3.45
C SER A 57 -1.54 -8.75 -2.90
N THR A 58 -0.53 -9.07 -3.71
CA THR A 58 0.89 -9.01 -3.29
C THR A 58 1.31 -7.62 -2.80
N VAL A 59 0.77 -6.56 -3.39
CA VAL A 59 1.04 -5.18 -2.95
C VAL A 59 0.31 -4.87 -1.64
N VAL A 60 -0.93 -5.31 -1.51
CA VAL A 60 -1.70 -5.16 -0.27
C VAL A 60 -1.01 -5.89 0.88
N ASP A 61 -0.60 -7.14 0.66
CA ASP A 61 0.12 -7.96 1.65
C ASP A 61 1.46 -7.33 2.05
N TYR A 62 2.19 -6.78 1.08
CA TYR A 62 3.46 -6.11 1.33
C TYR A 62 3.30 -4.85 2.19
N ILE A 63 2.28 -4.03 1.91
CA ILE A 63 1.99 -2.81 2.70
C ILE A 63 1.44 -3.17 4.08
N ALA A 64 0.61 -4.20 4.18
CA ALA A 64 0.01 -4.65 5.44
C ALA A 64 1.06 -5.01 6.49
N LYS A 65 2.13 -5.70 6.08
CA LYS A 65 3.28 -6.01 6.93
C LYS A 65 3.96 -4.76 7.49
N GLN A 66 4.02 -3.67 6.73
CA GLN A 66 4.66 -2.42 7.15
C GLN A 66 3.81 -1.63 8.15
N VAL A 67 2.48 -1.72 8.06
CA VAL A 67 1.56 -0.99 8.95
C VAL A 67 1.12 -1.81 10.18
N GLY A 68 1.62 -3.04 10.33
CA GLY A 68 1.25 -3.95 11.41
C GLY A 68 -0.20 -4.42 11.34
N ALA A 69 -0.78 -4.45 10.14
CA ALA A 69 -2.09 -5.05 9.91
C ALA A 69 -1.87 -6.51 9.51
N ASP A 70 -2.13 -7.45 10.41
CA ASP A 70 -2.21 -8.86 10.03
C ASP A 70 -3.45 -9.04 9.15
N ILE A 71 -3.23 -9.55 7.93
CA ILE A 71 -4.31 -10.04 7.09
C ILE A 71 -4.48 -11.51 7.51
N ALA A 72 -5.42 -11.75 8.43
CA ALA A 72 -5.82 -13.09 8.85
C ALA A 72 -6.65 -13.79 7.77
#